data_AF-A0A653CQV3-F1
#
_entry.id   AF-A0A653CQV3-F1
#
_cell.length_a   1.000
_cell.length_b   1.000
_cell.length_c   1.000
_cell.angle_alpha   90.00
_cell.angle_beta   90.00
_cell.angle_gamma   90.00
#
_symmetry.space_group_name_H-M   'P 1'
#
loop_
_entity.id
_entity.type
_entity.pdbx_description
1 polymer ?
#
loop_
_entity_poly.entity_id
_entity_poly.type
_entity_poly.pdbx_seq_one_letter_code
_entity_poly.pdbx_strand_id
1 'polypeptide(L)'
;MKKEKKPGNMRLPFKPMIIDRGEKYLLGFFLTWWTLIYIFGPCNGYLVAVDTSRQPGELIFEAAVAEDVRYYRLDERRSPLYVKSLMHVHPKAGSLTLLEGLHCDNLYYPDTFTVYIESTSDRLGQPEYYSMPIKVVVFGKDCDREQNNQLW
;
A
#
# COMPACT_ATOMS: atom_id res chain seq x y z
N MET A 1 -91.17 17.27 -6.38
CA MET A 1 -89.89 16.62 -6.76
C MET A 1 -88.73 17.41 -6.17
N LYS A 2 -87.89 16.74 -5.40
CA LYS A 2 -86.87 17.27 -4.48
C LYS A 2 -85.56 17.50 -5.25
N LYS A 3 -84.96 18.71 -5.19
CA LYS A 3 -83.64 18.99 -5.81
C LYS A 3 -82.53 18.36 -4.97
N GLU A 4 -81.81 17.40 -5.54
CA GLU A 4 -80.61 16.80 -4.94
C GLU A 4 -79.38 17.67 -5.21
N LYS A 5 -78.65 18.01 -4.15
CA LYS A 5 -77.47 18.88 -4.16
C LYS A 5 -76.23 17.96 -4.24
N LYS A 6 -75.50 17.99 -5.37
CA LYS A 6 -74.27 17.19 -5.54
C LYS A 6 -73.18 17.60 -4.53
N PRO A 7 -72.48 16.65 -3.90
CA PRO A 7 -71.41 16.97 -2.96
C PRO A 7 -70.17 17.52 -3.68
N GLY A 8 -69.67 18.65 -3.15
CA GLY A 8 -68.46 19.31 -3.60
C GLY A 8 -67.23 18.48 -3.30
N ASN A 9 -66.37 18.32 -4.31
CA ASN A 9 -65.15 17.53 -4.24
C ASN A 9 -64.03 18.40 -3.64
N MET A 10 -63.74 18.22 -2.34
CA MET A 10 -62.68 18.94 -1.64
C MET A 10 -61.34 18.25 -1.90
N ARG A 11 -60.56 18.75 -2.86
CA ARG A 11 -59.16 18.31 -3.06
C ARG A 11 -58.25 19.11 -2.14
N LEU A 12 -57.57 18.43 -1.21
CA LEU A 12 -56.47 19.00 -0.44
C LEU A 12 -55.30 19.34 -1.38
N PRO A 13 -54.59 20.47 -1.18
CA PRO A 13 -53.42 20.79 -1.99
C PRO A 13 -52.28 19.85 -1.59
N PHE A 14 -51.95 18.91 -2.48
CA PHE A 14 -50.64 18.25 -2.45
C PHE A 14 -49.59 19.33 -2.73
N LYS A 15 -48.83 19.72 -1.70
CA LYS A 15 -47.67 20.59 -1.85
C LYS A 15 -46.52 19.71 -2.33
N PRO A 16 -46.08 19.78 -3.59
CA PRO A 16 -44.94 18.99 -4.04
C PRO A 16 -43.71 19.46 -3.26
N MET A 17 -43.00 18.52 -2.65
CA MET A 17 -41.70 18.76 -2.05
C MET A 17 -40.73 19.06 -3.20
N ILE A 18 -40.51 20.35 -3.48
CA ILE A 18 -39.54 20.81 -4.47
C ILE A 18 -38.17 20.60 -3.83
N ILE A 19 -37.55 19.46 -4.13
CA ILE A 19 -36.14 19.21 -3.82
C ILE A 19 -35.32 20.16 -4.69
N ASP A 20 -34.63 21.10 -4.05
CA ASP A 20 -33.84 22.12 -4.72
C ASP A 20 -32.72 21.48 -5.55
N ARG A 21 -32.49 21.99 -6.75
CA ARG A 21 -31.63 21.37 -7.76
C ARG A 21 -30.17 21.30 -7.29
N GLY A 22 -29.74 22.20 -6.40
CA GLY A 22 -28.40 22.24 -5.80
C GLY A 22 -28.09 21.07 -4.86
N GLU A 23 -29.10 20.55 -4.16
CA GLU A 23 -28.94 19.48 -3.15
C GLU A 23 -28.57 18.13 -3.80
N LYS A 24 -29.04 17.91 -5.04
CA LYS A 24 -28.75 16.71 -5.84
C LYS A 24 -27.29 16.65 -6.29
N TYR A 25 -26.68 17.79 -6.59
CA TYR A 25 -25.27 17.85 -6.98
C TYR A 25 -24.35 17.63 -5.79
N LEU A 26 -24.72 18.14 -4.60
CA LEU A 26 -24.00 17.89 -3.36
C LEU A 26 -24.05 16.40 -2.99
N LEU A 27 -25.24 15.79 -2.99
CA LEU A 27 -25.38 14.34 -2.75
C LEU A 27 -24.61 13.51 -3.78
N GLY A 28 -24.66 13.89 -5.06
CA GLY A 28 -23.89 13.25 -6.12
C GLY A 28 -22.38 13.34 -5.88
N PHE A 29 -21.88 14.52 -5.50
CA PHE A 29 -20.46 14.74 -5.19
C PHE A 29 -19.99 13.92 -3.99
N PHE A 30 -20.78 13.85 -2.92
CA PHE A 30 -20.43 13.02 -1.75
C PHE A 30 -20.44 11.53 -2.09
N LEU A 31 -21.38 11.06 -2.92
CA LEU A 31 -21.42 9.67 -3.37
C LEU A 31 -20.23 9.32 -4.26
N THR A 32 -19.83 10.21 -5.19
CA THR A 32 -18.66 9.97 -6.04
C THR A 32 -17.35 10.06 -5.27
N TRP A 33 -17.24 10.96 -4.29
CA TRP A 33 -16.09 11.02 -3.40
C TRP A 33 -15.99 9.79 -2.50
N TRP A 34 -17.11 9.32 -1.95
CA TRP A 34 -17.14 8.12 -1.12
C TRP A 34 -16.73 6.88 -1.92
N THR A 35 -17.22 6.73 -3.15
CA THR A 35 -16.81 5.60 -4.00
C THR A 35 -15.35 5.71 -4.40
N LEU A 36 -14.83 6.90 -4.68
CA LEU A 36 -13.39 7.09 -4.92
C LEU A 36 -12.56 6.67 -3.69
N ILE A 37 -12.90 7.15 -2.49
CA ILE A 37 -12.17 6.81 -1.26
C ILE A 37 -12.23 5.29 -0.98
N TYR A 38 -13.37 4.65 -1.23
CA TYR A 38 -13.53 3.21 -1.04
C TYR A 38 -12.71 2.38 -2.04
N ILE A 39 -12.54 2.87 -3.27
CA ILE A 39 -11.70 2.22 -4.28
C ILE A 39 -10.21 2.41 -3.96
N PHE A 40 -9.82 3.59 -3.46
CA PHE A 40 -8.46 3.90 -3.00
C PHE A 40 -8.26 3.49 -1.53
N GLY A 41 -8.57 2.23 -1.19
CA GLY A 41 -8.29 1.68 0.13
C GLY A 41 -6.82 1.84 0.52
N PRO A 42 -6.49 1.80 1.83
CA PRO A 42 -5.11 1.98 2.28
C PRO A 42 -4.20 0.87 1.72
N CYS A 43 -3.29 1.25 0.83
CA CYS A 43 -2.16 0.40 0.43
C CYS A 43 -1.17 0.33 1.60
N ASN A 44 -1.28 -0.72 2.42
CA ASN A 44 -0.27 -1.03 3.42
C ASN A 44 0.95 -1.60 2.71
N GLY A 45 2.04 -0.83 2.67
CA GLY A 45 3.32 -1.24 2.12
C GLY A 45 4.46 -0.65 2.96
N TYR A 46 5.56 -1.37 3.06
CA TYR A 46 6.72 -0.90 3.80
C TYR A 46 7.67 -0.17 2.85
N LEU A 47 8.12 1.00 3.24
CA LEU A 47 9.16 1.77 2.57
C LEU A 47 10.33 1.92 3.53
N VAL A 48 11.53 1.54 3.09
CA VAL A 48 12.76 1.64 3.89
C VAL A 48 13.78 2.43 3.10
N ALA A 49 14.26 3.52 3.68
CA ALA A 49 15.36 4.30 3.13
C ALA A 49 16.68 3.81 3.75
N VAL A 50 17.67 3.48 2.92
CA VAL A 50 18.96 2.93 3.35
C VAL A 50 20.09 3.80 2.82
N ASP A 51 20.96 4.26 3.72
CA ASP A 51 22.13 5.07 3.38
C ASP A 51 23.27 4.17 2.83
N THR A 52 24.00 4.61 1.80
CA THR A 52 25.16 3.88 1.25
C THR A 52 26.32 3.72 2.23
N SER A 53 26.39 4.51 3.29
CA SER A 53 27.38 4.40 4.37
C SER A 53 27.13 3.26 5.35
N ARG A 54 25.97 2.59 5.26
CA ARG A 54 25.63 1.41 6.08
C ARG A 54 26.60 0.26 5.82
N GLN A 55 27.02 -0.40 6.89
CA GLN A 55 27.97 -1.51 6.78
C GLN A 55 27.26 -2.86 6.55
N PRO A 56 27.93 -3.81 5.89
CA PRO A 56 27.50 -5.20 5.88
C PRO A 56 27.24 -5.73 7.30
N GLY A 57 26.17 -6.51 7.44
CA GLY A 57 25.68 -7.07 8.70
C GLY A 57 24.68 -6.18 9.43
N GLU A 58 24.50 -4.92 9.02
CA GLU A 58 23.55 -4.02 9.67
C GLU A 58 22.08 -4.38 9.38
N LEU A 59 21.23 -4.13 10.38
CA LEU A 59 19.78 -4.27 10.28
C LEU A 59 19.17 -3.16 9.42
N ILE A 60 18.41 -3.57 8.41
CA ILE A 60 17.68 -2.70 7.50
C ILE A 60 16.21 -2.61 7.91
N PHE A 61 15.58 -3.75 8.21
CA PHE A 61 14.16 -3.81 8.52
C PHE A 61 13.81 -5.03 9.37
N GLU A 62 12.81 -4.93 10.24
CA GLU A 62 12.31 -6.04 11.06
C GLU A 62 10.95 -6.52 10.53
N ALA A 63 10.91 -7.72 9.95
CA ALA A 63 9.67 -8.32 9.42
C ALA A 63 8.90 -9.18 10.43
N ALA A 64 9.42 -9.31 11.65
CA ALA A 64 8.82 -10.15 12.69
C ALA A 64 7.37 -9.74 12.98
N VAL A 65 6.50 -10.73 13.12
CA VAL A 65 5.13 -10.54 13.65
C VAL A 65 5.06 -11.29 14.97
N ALA A 66 4.64 -10.61 16.04
CA ALA A 66 4.84 -11.06 17.42
C ALA A 66 4.04 -12.31 17.84
N GLU A 67 3.07 -12.75 17.04
CA GLU A 67 2.03 -13.66 17.52
C GLU A 67 2.35 -15.15 17.32
N ASP A 68 3.30 -15.53 16.44
CA ASP A 68 3.57 -16.95 16.14
C ASP A 68 5.04 -17.26 15.83
N VAL A 69 5.40 -18.54 16.04
CA VAL A 69 6.64 -19.10 15.51
C VAL A 69 6.52 -19.17 13.98
N ARG A 70 7.25 -18.29 13.30
CA ARG A 70 7.23 -18.13 11.85
C ARG A 70 8.61 -18.36 11.26
N TYR A 71 8.62 -18.88 10.05
CA TYR A 71 9.82 -19.02 9.23
C TYR A 71 9.78 -17.98 8.11
N TYR A 72 10.86 -17.21 8.00
CA TYR A 72 11.01 -16.13 7.04
C TYR A 72 12.01 -16.51 5.97
N ARG A 73 11.76 -16.10 4.72
CA ARG A 73 12.72 -16.26 3.63
C ARG A 73 12.56 -15.19 2.57
N LEU A 74 13.63 -14.93 1.84
CA LEU A 74 13.57 -14.12 0.63
C LEU A 74 12.79 -14.89 -0.45
N ASP A 75 11.82 -14.23 -1.07
CA ASP A 75 11.18 -14.73 -2.28
C ASP A 75 12.05 -14.38 -3.49
N GLU A 76 12.92 -15.31 -3.89
CA GLU A 76 13.79 -15.14 -5.06
C GLU A 76 13.06 -15.12 -6.40
N ARG A 77 11.77 -15.49 -6.44
CA ARG A 77 10.98 -15.47 -7.68
C ARG A 77 10.39 -14.09 -7.95
N ARG A 78 9.97 -13.39 -6.89
CA ARG A 78 9.40 -12.04 -6.99
C ARG A 78 10.40 -10.92 -6.72
N SER A 79 11.46 -11.20 -5.98
CA SER A 79 12.54 -10.23 -5.76
C SER A 79 13.51 -10.22 -6.95
N PRO A 80 14.10 -9.06 -7.29
CA PRO A 80 15.18 -9.00 -8.26
C PRO A 80 16.35 -9.92 -7.88
N LEU A 81 17.01 -10.52 -8.89
CA LEU A 81 18.06 -11.52 -8.67
C LEU A 81 19.26 -11.02 -7.86
N TYR A 82 19.58 -9.71 -7.92
CA TYR A 82 20.67 -9.10 -7.17
C TYR A 82 20.34 -8.96 -5.66
N VAL A 83 19.06 -9.02 -5.26
CA VAL A 83 18.71 -8.82 -3.84
C VAL A 83 19.35 -9.88 -2.95
N LYS A 84 19.50 -11.11 -3.43
CA LYS A 84 20.11 -12.20 -2.66
C LYS A 84 21.62 -12.00 -2.40
N SER A 85 22.32 -11.19 -3.21
CA SER A 85 23.71 -10.83 -2.93
C SER A 85 23.82 -9.62 -2.01
N LEU A 86 22.83 -8.72 -2.05
CA LEU A 86 22.83 -7.51 -1.23
C LEU A 86 22.24 -7.70 0.17
N MET A 87 21.29 -8.61 0.34
CA MET A 87 20.48 -8.69 1.53
C MET A 87 20.20 -10.11 1.98
N HIS A 88 20.09 -10.27 3.29
CA HIS A 88 19.74 -11.52 3.95
C HIS A 88 18.55 -11.34 4.88
N VAL A 89 17.60 -12.28 4.79
CA VAL A 89 16.47 -12.38 5.73
C VAL A 89 16.79 -13.48 6.75
N HIS A 90 16.86 -13.11 8.02
CA HIS A 90 17.09 -14.09 9.08
C HIS A 90 15.85 -14.99 9.24
N PRO A 91 16.00 -16.32 9.16
CA PRO A 91 14.87 -17.24 9.00
C PRO A 91 13.92 -17.32 10.18
N LYS A 92 14.37 -16.97 11.39
CA LYS A 92 13.52 -17.02 12.61
C LYS A 92 13.12 -15.65 13.13
N ALA A 93 13.90 -14.64 12.81
CA ALA A 93 13.64 -13.28 13.29
C ALA A 93 12.83 -12.50 12.26
N GLY A 94 13.01 -12.75 10.96
CA GLY A 94 12.47 -11.87 9.92
C GLY A 94 13.28 -10.59 9.77
N SER A 95 14.42 -10.45 10.48
CA SER A 95 15.31 -9.32 10.31
C SER A 95 15.96 -9.34 8.92
N LEU A 96 15.72 -8.30 8.14
CA LEU A 96 16.39 -8.01 6.88
C LEU A 96 17.69 -7.27 7.17
N THR A 97 18.80 -7.86 6.75
CA THR A 97 20.16 -7.36 7.01
C THR A 97 20.91 -7.19 5.71
N LEU A 98 21.90 -6.30 5.73
CA LEU A 98 22.76 -6.05 4.58
C LEU A 98 23.88 -7.10 4.49
N LEU A 99 24.14 -7.65 3.31
CA LEU A 99 25.26 -8.58 3.06
C LEU A 99 26.48 -7.89 2.46
N GLU A 100 26.25 -6.90 1.61
CA GLU A 100 27.29 -6.16 0.88
C GLU A 100 27.03 -4.65 0.99
N GLY A 101 28.08 -3.84 0.88
CA GLY A 101 27.94 -2.39 0.87
C GLY A 101 27.05 -1.92 -0.28
N LEU A 102 26.27 -0.86 -0.04
CA LEU A 102 25.39 -0.32 -1.07
C LEU A 102 26.11 0.70 -1.96
N HIS A 103 25.78 0.64 -3.24
CA HIS A 103 26.24 1.53 -4.30
C HIS A 103 25.01 2.23 -4.90
N CYS A 104 25.18 3.47 -5.30
CA CYS A 104 24.10 4.30 -5.83
C CYS A 104 24.47 4.90 -7.19
N ASP A 105 25.20 4.13 -7.98
CA ASP A 105 25.69 4.46 -9.32
C ASP A 105 24.86 3.82 -10.43
N ASN A 106 23.73 3.17 -10.08
CA ASN A 106 22.84 2.42 -10.96
C ASN A 106 23.52 1.35 -11.84
N LEU A 107 24.77 0.98 -11.56
CA LEU A 107 25.54 0.07 -12.40
C LEU A 107 25.13 -1.39 -12.18
N TYR A 108 24.91 -1.77 -10.92
CA TYR A 108 24.60 -3.14 -10.51
C TYR A 108 23.11 -3.35 -10.24
N TYR A 109 22.44 -2.32 -9.75
CA TYR A 109 21.03 -2.32 -9.37
C TYR A 109 20.51 -0.88 -9.30
N PRO A 110 19.20 -0.65 -9.48
CA PRO A 110 18.60 0.67 -9.31
C PRO A 110 18.65 1.15 -7.86
N ASP A 111 18.63 2.46 -7.65
CA ASP A 111 18.46 3.09 -6.35
C ASP A 111 17.19 2.65 -5.60
N THR A 112 16.17 2.16 -6.33
CA THR A 112 14.88 1.78 -5.79
C THR A 112 14.49 0.39 -6.25
N PHE A 113 14.21 -0.51 -5.31
CA PHE A 113 13.79 -1.87 -5.61
C PHE A 113 12.85 -2.43 -4.55
N THR A 114 12.19 -3.55 -4.86
CA THR A 114 11.28 -4.21 -3.92
C THR A 114 11.83 -5.57 -3.54
N VAL A 115 11.94 -5.80 -2.24
CA VAL A 115 12.27 -7.08 -1.62
C VAL A 115 10.98 -7.73 -1.17
N TYR A 116 10.74 -8.97 -1.60
CA TYR A 116 9.60 -9.75 -1.15
C TYR A 116 10.06 -10.75 -0.10
N ILE A 117 9.53 -10.62 1.11
CA ILE A 117 9.78 -11.57 2.21
C ILE A 117 8.56 -12.46 2.35
N GLU A 118 8.78 -13.76 2.35
CA GLU A 118 7.76 -14.74 2.71
C GLU A 118 7.85 -15.07 4.19
N SER A 119 6.69 -15.23 4.81
CA SER A 119 6.52 -15.70 6.17
C SER A 119 5.55 -16.87 6.16
N THR A 120 6.00 -18.00 6.69
CA THR A 120 5.16 -19.19 6.87
C THR A 120 5.06 -19.51 8.35
N SER A 121 3.84 -19.61 8.88
CA SER A 121 3.62 -20.15 10.23
C SER A 121 3.35 -21.65 10.15
N ASP A 122 3.95 -22.41 11.07
CA ASP A 122 3.72 -23.86 11.19
C ASP A 122 2.87 -24.14 12.44
N ARG A 123 1.65 -23.59 12.44
CA ARG A 123 0.65 -23.91 13.45
C ARG A 123 -0.05 -25.21 13.06
N LEU A 124 -0.04 -26.17 13.98
CA LEU A 124 -0.78 -27.44 13.85
C LEU A 124 -2.22 -27.19 13.43
N GLY A 125 -2.55 -27.54 12.20
CA GLY A 125 -3.91 -27.48 11.64
C GLY A 125 -4.28 -26.20 10.87
N GLN A 126 -3.46 -25.14 10.91
CA GLN A 126 -3.72 -23.88 10.19
C GLN A 126 -2.40 -23.22 9.74
N PRO A 127 -1.75 -23.72 8.67
CA PRO A 127 -0.57 -23.06 8.12
C PRO A 127 -0.97 -21.72 7.50
N GLU A 128 -0.36 -20.63 7.97
CA GLU A 128 -0.57 -19.31 7.39
C GLU A 128 0.63 -18.92 6.54
N TYR A 129 0.35 -18.42 5.34
CA TYR A 129 1.35 -17.85 4.45
C TYR A 129 1.10 -16.36 4.30
N TYR A 130 2.15 -15.56 4.48
CA TYR A 130 2.13 -14.13 4.28
C TYR A 130 3.30 -13.71 3.39
N SER A 131 3.03 -12.76 2.50
CA SER A 131 4.04 -12.16 1.63
C SER A 131 4.10 -10.68 1.89
N MET A 132 5.29 -10.18 2.22
CA MET A 132 5.52 -8.79 2.55
C MET A 132 6.40 -8.11 1.50
N PRO A 133 5.85 -7.21 0.67
CA PRO A 133 6.65 -6.34 -0.17
C PRO A 133 7.27 -5.21 0.67
N ILE A 134 8.58 -5.09 0.61
CA ILE A 134 9.35 -3.98 1.20
C ILE A 134 9.99 -3.22 0.06
N LYS A 135 9.60 -1.96 -0.12
CA LYS A 135 10.24 -1.05 -1.07
C LYS A 135 11.47 -0.45 -0.40
N VAL A 136 12.64 -0.72 -0.96
CA VAL A 136 13.93 -0.18 -0.53
C VAL A 136 14.28 1.00 -1.43
N VAL A 137 14.69 2.10 -0.81
CA VAL A 137 15.27 3.27 -1.49
C VAL A 137 16.67 3.48 -0.93
N VAL A 138 17.67 3.35 -1.79
CA VAL A 138 19.08 3.60 -1.48
C VAL A 138 19.35 5.08 -1.69
N PHE A 139 19.98 5.72 -0.71
CA PHE A 139 20.37 7.13 -0.80
C PHE A 139 21.80 7.31 -0.25
N GLY A 140 22.46 8.40 -0.58
CA GLY A 140 23.84 8.64 -0.17
C GLY A 140 24.52 9.69 -1.02
N LYS A 141 25.74 10.06 -0.64
CA LYS A 141 26.50 11.17 -1.26
C LYS A 141 26.77 10.95 -2.76
N ASP A 142 26.80 9.70 -3.21
CA ASP A 142 27.12 9.34 -4.59
C ASP A 142 25.89 9.24 -5.50
N CYS A 143 24.66 9.29 -4.94
CA CYS A 143 23.41 9.16 -5.70
C CYS A 143 23.09 10.37 -6.59
N ASP A 144 23.51 11.58 -6.19
CA ASP A 144 23.13 12.83 -6.86
C ASP A 144 23.99 13.15 -8.11
N ARG A 145 24.99 12.31 -8.42
CA ARG A 145 25.92 12.57 -9.54
C ARG A 145 25.32 12.28 -10.92
N GLU A 146 24.31 11.42 -11.03
CA GLU A 146 23.72 11.06 -12.33
C GLU A 146 22.56 11.95 -12.76
N GLN A 147 21.74 12.47 -11.84
CA GLN A 147 20.62 13.36 -12.22
C GLN A 147 21.09 14.69 -12.84
N ASN A 148 22.29 15.16 -12.50
CA ASN A 148 22.86 16.38 -13.07
C ASN A 148 23.49 16.20 -14.47
N ASN A 149 23.64 14.96 -14.96
CA ASN A 149 24.27 14.66 -16.25
C ASN A 149 23.27 14.29 -17.36
N GLN A 150 21.96 14.27 -17.10
CA GLN A 150 20.91 14.07 -18.12
C GLN A 150 20.25 15.38 -18.60
N LEU A 151 20.83 16.53 -18.26
CA LEU A 151 20.40 17.86 -18.70
C LEU A 151 21.47 18.58 -19.53
N TRP A 152 22.17 17.90 -20.44
CA TRP A 152 22.91 18.53 -21.55
C TRP A 152 22.92 17.63 -22.79
#